data_AF-A0A7X4A196-F1
#
_entry.id   AF-A0A7X4A196-F1
#
_cell.length_a   1.000
_cell.length_b   1.000
_cell.length_c   1.000
_cell.angle_alpha   90.00
_cell.angle_beta   90.00
_cell.angle_gamma   90.00
#
_symmetry.space_group_name_H-M   'P 1'
#
loop_
_entity.id
_entity.type
_entity.pdbx_description
1 polymer ?
#
loop_
_entity_poly.entity_id
_entity_poly.type
_entity_poly.pdbx_seq_one_letter_code
_entity_poly.pdbx_strand_id
1 'polypeptide(L)'
;MTDGFAMRFSEANTGAFSNTVLSLSALERHDAQPFVVAIVRPSRVDFMLANATFLKKISHSSQGLRVDNVTGSFNGSDILAEHEGIPNTPENFAVLFARHESFTWEENLERLVAATDDVVPRNARFRPTGAEIGAILAAPARFAVAMNSIEYAEAAHDLSARMEDAKPGILAAVQIDNVNIRGNAIERLITGEGNTHELGDEVRSLGDGELAIDIKTKLLDRTSAPKASNVDKVLRLLAKPESVLAFFIVGVDAKRGRVFGRLLTFLDDALIESVRVQEHWAGRDSRGVTQLSGRSWHRVFAETFEPSISEDAARRFLQDLIER
;
A
#
# COMPACT_ATOMS: atom_id res chain seq x y z
N MET A 1 -17.31 -18.48 -35.08
CA MET A 1 -16.29 -17.46 -35.39
C MET A 1 -16.69 -16.21 -34.62
N THR A 2 -15.94 -15.86 -33.59
CA THR A 2 -16.08 -14.59 -32.86
C THR A 2 -15.40 -13.47 -33.67
N ASP A 3 -16.11 -12.38 -33.95
CA ASP A 3 -15.67 -11.29 -34.85
C ASP A 3 -14.59 -10.35 -34.27
N GLY A 4 -13.85 -10.76 -33.23
CA GLY A 4 -12.78 -9.93 -32.68
C GLY A 4 -12.16 -10.41 -31.37
N PHE A 5 -11.20 -9.61 -30.87
CA PHE A 5 -10.53 -9.78 -29.57
C PHE A 5 -10.90 -8.62 -28.65
N ALA A 6 -11.07 -8.89 -27.35
CA ALA A 6 -10.92 -7.86 -26.33
C ALA A 6 -9.44 -7.71 -25.99
N MET A 7 -8.92 -6.48 -25.98
CA MET A 7 -7.51 -6.24 -25.70
C MET A 7 -7.30 -5.35 -24.48
N ARG A 8 -6.37 -5.76 -23.61
CA ARG A 8 -5.88 -4.97 -22.48
C ARG A 8 -4.37 -4.73 -22.62
N PHE A 9 -3.97 -3.47 -22.70
CA PHE A 9 -2.56 -3.09 -22.71
C PHE A 9 -2.03 -2.96 -21.29
N SER A 10 -0.85 -3.50 -21.03
CA SER A 10 -0.15 -3.42 -19.75
C SER A 10 1.34 -3.23 -19.98
N GLU A 11 1.95 -2.28 -19.27
CA GLU A 11 3.40 -2.07 -19.32
C GLU A 11 4.12 -3.00 -18.35
N ALA A 12 5.28 -3.53 -18.73
CA ALA A 12 6.14 -4.31 -17.84
C ALA A 12 7.63 -4.02 -18.12
N ASN A 13 8.29 -3.34 -17.16
CA ASN A 13 9.68 -2.88 -17.28
C ASN A 13 10.74 -3.88 -16.80
N THR A 14 10.31 -5.02 -16.24
CA THR A 14 11.20 -6.11 -15.81
C THR A 14 10.79 -7.42 -16.49
N GLY A 15 11.63 -8.46 -16.43
CA GLY A 15 11.28 -9.77 -17.00
C GLY A 15 9.97 -10.36 -16.44
N ALA A 16 9.67 -10.10 -15.16
CA ALA A 16 8.43 -10.54 -14.52
C ALA A 16 7.23 -9.64 -14.89
N PHE A 17 6.07 -10.25 -15.14
CA PHE A 17 4.81 -9.54 -15.33
C PHE A 17 3.92 -9.75 -14.09
N SER A 18 3.91 -8.80 -13.15
CA SER A 18 3.16 -8.91 -11.89
C SER A 18 2.18 -7.76 -11.64
N ASN A 19 2.02 -6.86 -12.62
CA ASN A 19 1.09 -5.74 -12.51
C ASN A 19 -0.37 -6.25 -12.50
N THR A 20 -1.24 -5.54 -11.78
CA THR A 20 -2.69 -5.79 -11.82
C THR A 20 -3.23 -5.47 -13.21
N VAL A 21 -3.93 -6.44 -13.81
CA VAL A 21 -4.38 -6.38 -15.21
C VAL A 21 -5.80 -5.82 -15.30
N LEU A 22 -6.75 -6.49 -14.64
CA LEU A 22 -8.17 -6.17 -14.68
C LEU A 22 -8.89 -6.72 -13.43
N SER A 23 -10.04 -6.14 -13.07
CA SER A 23 -10.93 -6.73 -12.06
C SER A 23 -11.67 -7.95 -12.63
N LEU A 24 -12.01 -8.92 -11.77
CA LEU A 24 -12.74 -10.12 -12.19
C LEU A 24 -14.13 -9.77 -12.74
N SER A 25 -14.84 -8.84 -12.10
CA SER A 25 -16.15 -8.34 -12.56
C SER A 25 -16.11 -7.60 -13.90
N ALA A 26 -14.95 -7.05 -14.29
CA ALA A 26 -14.78 -6.48 -15.61
C ALA A 26 -14.40 -7.54 -16.65
N LEU A 27 -13.61 -8.55 -16.25
CA LEU A 27 -13.30 -9.69 -17.11
C LEU A 27 -14.57 -10.46 -17.49
N GLU A 28 -15.50 -10.67 -16.56
CA GLU A 28 -16.80 -11.33 -16.79
C GLU A 28 -17.51 -10.83 -18.05
N ARG A 29 -17.50 -9.51 -18.27
CA ARG A 29 -18.15 -8.85 -19.41
C ARG A 29 -17.48 -9.14 -20.75
N HIS A 30 -16.27 -9.67 -20.72
CA HIS A 30 -15.43 -9.94 -21.87
C HIS A 30 -15.06 -11.41 -21.99
N ASP A 31 -15.47 -12.26 -21.04
CA ASP A 31 -15.01 -13.65 -20.96
C ASP A 31 -15.53 -14.50 -22.13
N ALA A 32 -16.72 -14.16 -22.65
CA ALA A 32 -17.31 -14.83 -23.82
C ALA A 32 -16.59 -14.59 -25.16
N GLN A 33 -15.49 -13.83 -25.18
CA GLN A 33 -14.66 -13.62 -26.38
C GLN A 33 -13.17 -13.71 -26.01
N PRO A 34 -12.27 -13.91 -26.98
CA PRO A 34 -10.83 -13.97 -26.68
C PRO A 34 -10.35 -12.69 -25.99
N PHE A 35 -10.00 -12.78 -24.70
CA PHE A 35 -9.51 -11.66 -23.92
C PHE A 35 -7.99 -11.72 -23.85
N VAL A 36 -7.33 -10.84 -24.60
CA VAL A 36 -5.87 -10.82 -24.79
C VAL A 36 -5.25 -9.68 -24.00
N VAL A 37 -4.22 -10.00 -23.23
CA VAL A 37 -3.35 -9.01 -22.58
C VAL A 37 -2.13 -8.78 -23.45
N ALA A 38 -1.97 -7.54 -23.95
CA ALA A 38 -0.79 -7.08 -24.66
C ALA A 38 0.19 -6.47 -23.66
N ILE A 39 1.32 -7.15 -23.44
CA ILE A 39 2.35 -6.79 -22.46
C ILE A 39 3.43 -5.99 -23.19
N VAL A 40 3.38 -4.68 -23.03
CA VAL A 40 4.33 -3.75 -23.65
C VAL A 40 5.59 -3.68 -22.79
N ARG A 41 6.73 -4.02 -23.37
CA ARG A 41 8.05 -3.98 -22.74
C ARG A 41 8.97 -3.04 -23.52
N PRO A 42 10.10 -2.59 -22.94
CA PRO A 42 11.00 -1.68 -23.64
C PRO A 42 11.51 -2.20 -25.00
N SER A 43 11.67 -3.52 -25.15
CA SER A 43 12.25 -4.12 -26.35
C SER A 43 11.31 -5.04 -27.14
N ARG A 44 10.09 -5.32 -26.65
CA ARG A 44 9.13 -6.22 -27.33
C ARG A 44 7.71 -6.07 -26.79
N VAL A 45 6.75 -6.69 -27.49
CA VAL A 45 5.38 -6.86 -27.00
C VAL A 45 5.07 -8.35 -26.93
N ASP A 46 4.68 -8.83 -25.75
CA ASP A 46 4.21 -10.20 -25.55
C ASP A 46 2.68 -10.23 -25.48
N PHE A 47 2.05 -11.36 -25.84
CA PHE A 47 0.60 -11.52 -25.80
C PHE A 47 0.21 -12.79 -25.05
N MET A 48 -0.84 -12.72 -24.23
CA MET A 48 -1.39 -13.87 -23.52
C MET A 48 -2.92 -13.81 -23.49
N LEU A 49 -3.61 -14.95 -23.64
CA LEU A 49 -5.03 -15.06 -23.29
C LEU A 49 -5.20 -15.04 -21.78
N ALA A 50 -6.18 -14.27 -21.30
CA ALA A 50 -6.45 -14.09 -19.88
C ALA A 50 -7.95 -14.21 -19.53
N ASN A 51 -8.71 -14.92 -20.36
CA ASN A 51 -10.03 -15.43 -19.99
C ASN A 51 -9.97 -16.23 -18.67
N ALA A 52 -11.09 -16.39 -17.98
CA ALA A 52 -11.16 -16.95 -16.64
C ALA A 52 -10.50 -18.33 -16.54
N THR A 53 -10.63 -19.19 -17.55
CA THR A 53 -9.96 -20.51 -17.62
C THR A 53 -8.44 -20.41 -17.54
N PHE A 54 -7.85 -19.32 -18.02
CA PHE A 54 -6.39 -19.11 -18.05
C PHE A 54 -5.86 -18.38 -16.82
N LEU A 55 -6.69 -18.16 -15.79
CA LEU A 55 -6.27 -17.57 -14.53
C LEU A 55 -6.00 -18.64 -13.47
N LYS A 56 -4.85 -18.54 -12.80
CA LYS A 56 -4.48 -19.40 -11.67
C LYS A 56 -5.37 -19.15 -10.45
N LYS A 57 -5.62 -17.87 -10.15
CA LYS A 57 -6.31 -17.37 -8.96
C LYS A 57 -6.60 -15.87 -9.09
N ILE A 58 -7.32 -15.31 -8.12
CA ILE A 58 -7.54 -13.88 -7.97
C ILE A 58 -6.68 -13.37 -6.81
N SER A 59 -5.47 -12.90 -7.14
CA SER A 59 -4.50 -12.52 -6.12
C SER A 59 -4.68 -11.10 -5.55
N HIS A 60 -5.57 -10.31 -6.15
CA HIS A 60 -5.82 -8.92 -5.78
C HIS A 60 -7.33 -8.66 -5.51
N SER A 61 -7.66 -7.67 -4.70
CA SER A 61 -8.86 -7.33 -3.91
C SER A 61 -9.90 -8.43 -3.71
N SER A 62 -9.45 -9.67 -3.54
CA SER A 62 -10.28 -10.88 -3.50
C SER A 62 -10.85 -11.17 -2.11
N GLN A 63 -10.68 -10.26 -1.15
CA GLN A 63 -11.31 -10.43 0.14
C GLN A 63 -12.83 -10.45 -0.03
N GLY A 64 -13.45 -11.55 0.39
CA GLY A 64 -14.87 -11.78 0.20
C GLY A 64 -15.24 -12.27 -1.20
N LEU A 65 -14.28 -12.61 -2.07
CA LEU A 65 -14.54 -13.33 -3.32
C LEU A 65 -15.29 -14.63 -2.99
N ARG A 66 -16.48 -14.78 -3.58
CA ARG A 66 -17.33 -15.95 -3.47
C ARG A 66 -18.09 -16.12 -4.78
N VAL A 67 -18.69 -17.28 -4.98
CA VAL A 67 -19.56 -17.55 -6.14
C VAL A 67 -20.70 -16.53 -6.24
N ASP A 68 -21.22 -16.08 -5.09
CA ASP A 68 -22.28 -15.07 -4.99
C ASP A 68 -21.76 -13.62 -4.88
N ASN A 69 -20.44 -13.40 -4.88
CA ASN A 69 -19.82 -12.10 -4.73
C ASN A 69 -18.52 -11.99 -5.55
N VAL A 70 -18.66 -11.61 -6.82
CA VAL A 70 -17.56 -11.43 -7.77
C VAL A 70 -16.79 -10.14 -7.46
N THR A 71 -15.73 -10.26 -6.66
CA THR A 71 -14.82 -9.17 -6.31
C THR A 71 -13.36 -9.53 -6.56
N GLY A 72 -12.50 -8.53 -6.60
CA GLY A 72 -11.07 -8.70 -6.80
C GLY A 72 -10.60 -8.49 -8.23
N SER A 73 -9.28 -8.66 -8.40
CA SER A 73 -8.52 -8.43 -9.61
C SER A 73 -7.42 -9.48 -9.71
N PHE A 74 -6.97 -9.73 -10.93
CA PHE A 74 -5.85 -10.62 -11.20
C PHE A 74 -4.64 -9.83 -11.69
N ASN A 75 -3.46 -10.36 -11.38
CA ASN A 75 -2.19 -9.86 -11.89
C ASN A 75 -1.76 -10.62 -13.13
N GLY A 76 -0.79 -10.05 -13.85
CA GLY A 76 -0.11 -10.73 -14.94
C GLY A 76 0.48 -12.09 -14.54
N SER A 77 0.94 -12.21 -13.29
CA SER A 77 1.54 -13.43 -12.75
C SER A 77 0.51 -14.54 -12.53
N ASP A 78 -0.77 -14.17 -12.43
CA ASP A 78 -1.86 -15.12 -12.27
C ASP A 78 -2.28 -15.72 -13.61
N ILE A 79 -1.90 -15.12 -14.75
CA ILE A 79 -2.19 -15.68 -16.06
C ILE A 79 -1.29 -16.92 -16.26
N LEU A 80 -1.90 -18.01 -16.73
CA LEU A 80 -1.23 -19.26 -17.07
C LEU A 80 -0.37 -19.06 -18.31
N ALA A 81 0.91 -19.41 -18.23
CA ALA A 81 1.81 -19.43 -19.38
C ALA A 81 1.58 -20.65 -20.29
N GLU A 82 0.91 -21.67 -19.77
CA GLU A 82 0.57 -22.91 -20.45
C GLU A 82 -0.72 -23.48 -19.84
N HIS A 83 -1.57 -24.10 -20.65
CA HIS A 83 -2.77 -24.79 -20.20
C HIS A 83 -2.83 -26.19 -20.83
N GLU A 84 -2.76 -27.23 -19.99
CA GLU A 84 -2.74 -28.65 -20.39
C GLU A 84 -1.70 -28.95 -21.50
N GLY A 85 -0.46 -28.52 -21.31
CA GLY A 85 0.62 -28.76 -22.29
C GLY A 85 0.59 -27.85 -23.52
N ILE A 86 -0.38 -26.94 -23.65
CA ILE A 86 -0.43 -25.96 -24.75
C ILE A 86 0.07 -24.59 -24.25
N PRO A 87 1.16 -24.06 -24.83
CA PRO A 87 1.68 -22.74 -24.49
C PRO A 87 0.66 -21.62 -24.76
N ASN A 88 0.52 -20.68 -23.84
CA ASN A 88 -0.33 -19.51 -23.98
C ASN A 88 0.37 -18.42 -24.81
N THR A 89 0.46 -18.67 -26.12
CA THR A 89 1.07 -17.79 -27.13
C THR A 89 0.10 -17.58 -28.30
N PRO A 90 0.27 -16.50 -29.11
CA PRO A 90 -0.65 -16.16 -30.20
C PRO A 90 -0.98 -17.31 -31.15
N GLU A 91 0.00 -18.17 -31.45
CA GLU A 91 -0.15 -19.30 -32.37
C GLU A 91 -1.18 -20.32 -31.86
N ASN A 92 -1.40 -20.38 -30.55
CA ASN A 92 -2.29 -21.34 -29.89
C ASN A 92 -3.62 -20.72 -29.45
N PHE A 93 -3.85 -19.43 -29.64
CA PHE A 93 -5.04 -18.75 -29.09
C PHE A 93 -6.35 -19.35 -29.58
N ALA A 94 -6.44 -19.76 -30.85
CA ALA A 94 -7.66 -20.38 -31.37
C ALA A 94 -8.00 -21.70 -30.65
N VAL A 95 -6.99 -22.55 -30.40
CA VAL A 95 -7.16 -23.85 -29.73
C VAL A 95 -7.44 -23.63 -28.24
N LEU A 96 -6.71 -22.72 -27.60
CA LEU A 96 -6.93 -22.38 -26.20
C LEU A 96 -8.34 -21.82 -26.00
N PHE A 97 -8.77 -20.86 -26.82
CA PHE A 97 -10.10 -20.27 -26.68
C PHE A 97 -11.22 -21.29 -26.92
N ALA A 98 -11.06 -22.24 -27.86
CA ALA A 98 -12.01 -23.34 -28.02
C ALA A 98 -12.13 -24.22 -26.75
N ARG A 99 -11.05 -24.38 -25.98
CA ARG A 99 -11.10 -25.05 -24.66
C ARG A 99 -11.80 -24.19 -23.63
N HIS A 100 -11.56 -22.88 -23.64
CA HIS A 100 -12.27 -21.96 -22.76
C HIS A 100 -13.79 -22.00 -22.98
N GLU A 101 -14.25 -22.09 -24.24
CA GLU A 101 -15.67 -22.25 -24.60
C GLU A 101 -16.30 -23.57 -24.07
N SER A 102 -15.49 -24.51 -23.58
CA SER A 102 -15.97 -25.76 -22.97
C SER A 102 -16.31 -25.62 -21.49
N PHE A 103 -16.05 -24.47 -20.87
CA PHE A 103 -16.36 -24.18 -19.47
C PHE A 103 -17.34 -23.01 -19.36
N THR A 104 -18.25 -23.06 -18.39
CA THR A 104 -19.06 -21.88 -18.07
C THR A 104 -18.28 -20.86 -17.23
N TRP A 105 -18.80 -19.64 -17.15
CA TRP A 105 -18.26 -18.64 -16.23
C TRP A 105 -18.32 -19.11 -14.78
N GLU A 106 -19.43 -19.72 -14.38
CA GLU A 106 -19.67 -20.21 -13.02
C GLU A 106 -18.67 -21.30 -12.62
N GLU A 107 -18.39 -22.26 -13.50
CA GLU A 107 -17.38 -23.31 -13.26
C GLU A 107 -15.98 -22.71 -13.09
N ASN A 108 -15.63 -21.72 -13.91
CA ASN A 108 -14.36 -21.00 -13.78
C ASN A 108 -14.31 -20.17 -12.49
N LEU A 109 -15.42 -19.54 -12.09
CA LEU A 109 -15.52 -18.75 -10.87
C LEU A 109 -15.35 -19.63 -9.63
N GLU A 110 -16.03 -20.78 -9.56
CA GLU A 110 -15.88 -21.75 -8.47
C GLU A 110 -14.43 -22.20 -8.31
N ARG A 111 -13.78 -22.56 -9.43
CA ARG A 111 -12.37 -22.93 -9.45
C ARG A 111 -11.47 -21.79 -8.96
N LEU A 112 -11.75 -20.56 -9.38
CA LEU A 112 -10.96 -19.39 -8.99
C LEU A 112 -11.15 -19.03 -7.52
N VAL A 113 -12.35 -19.19 -6.97
CA VAL A 113 -12.63 -19.04 -5.54
C VAL A 113 -11.79 -20.05 -4.76
N ALA A 114 -11.90 -21.34 -5.09
CA ALA A 114 -11.15 -22.40 -4.41
C ALA A 114 -9.63 -22.18 -4.47
N ALA A 115 -9.09 -21.89 -5.66
CA ALA A 115 -7.66 -21.64 -5.84
C ALA A 115 -7.16 -20.35 -5.15
N THR A 116 -8.06 -19.40 -4.87
CA THR A 116 -7.74 -18.17 -4.13
C THR A 116 -7.77 -18.41 -2.62
N ASP A 117 -8.67 -19.26 -2.13
CA ASP A 117 -8.75 -19.67 -0.72
C ASP A 117 -7.54 -20.51 -0.30
N ASP A 118 -7.03 -21.36 -1.21
CA ASP A 118 -5.85 -22.21 -0.98
C ASP A 118 -4.51 -21.45 -0.93
N VAL A 119 -4.51 -20.12 -1.06
CA VAL A 119 -3.27 -19.35 -1.09
C VAL A 119 -2.65 -19.24 0.30
N VAL A 120 -1.61 -20.05 0.53
CA VAL A 120 -0.80 -19.96 1.74
C VAL A 120 -0.04 -18.63 1.80
N PRO A 121 -0.10 -17.90 2.92
CA PRO A 121 0.48 -16.59 3.03
C PRO A 121 2.02 -16.57 3.01
N ARG A 122 2.60 -15.67 2.19
CA ARG A 122 4.06 -15.57 2.00
C ARG A 122 4.81 -14.73 3.05
N ASN A 123 4.12 -13.84 3.75
CA ASN A 123 4.67 -13.05 4.85
C ASN A 123 3.88 -13.42 6.11
N ALA A 124 4.58 -13.88 7.15
CA ALA A 124 3.96 -14.29 8.40
C ALA A 124 3.58 -13.07 9.24
N ARG A 125 2.37 -13.11 9.80
CA ARG A 125 1.86 -12.10 10.73
C ARG A 125 2.78 -12.02 11.93
N PHE A 126 3.05 -10.81 12.42
CA PHE A 126 3.84 -10.68 13.64
C PHE A 126 2.99 -11.17 14.83
N ARG A 127 3.47 -12.19 15.53
CA ARG A 127 2.79 -12.75 16.71
C ARG A 127 3.59 -12.36 17.96
N PRO A 128 3.27 -11.21 18.60
CA PRO A 128 4.01 -10.77 19.77
C PRO A 128 3.80 -11.73 20.95
N THR A 129 4.86 -11.94 21.73
CA THR A 129 4.83 -12.59 23.04
C THR A 129 4.11 -11.72 24.07
N GLY A 130 3.76 -12.28 25.24
CA GLY A 130 3.12 -11.51 26.31
C GLY A 130 3.95 -10.30 26.78
N ALA A 131 5.28 -10.44 26.81
CA ALA A 131 6.18 -9.33 27.14
C ALA A 131 6.16 -8.23 26.07
N GLU A 132 6.18 -8.62 24.79
CA GLU A 132 6.10 -7.68 23.66
C GLU A 132 4.74 -6.97 23.60
N ILE A 133 3.63 -7.68 23.90
CA ILE A 133 2.31 -7.04 24.04
C ILE A 133 2.34 -5.99 25.15
N GLY A 134 2.96 -6.31 26.30
CA GLY A 134 3.17 -5.34 27.38
C GLY A 134 3.94 -4.10 26.92
N ALA A 135 5.04 -4.31 26.17
CA ALA A 135 5.84 -3.21 25.62
C ALA A 135 5.07 -2.36 24.60
N ILE A 136 4.29 -2.98 23.71
CA ILE A 136 3.45 -2.28 22.73
C ILE A 136 2.40 -1.44 23.46
N LEU A 137 1.65 -2.01 24.41
CA LEU A 137 0.59 -1.29 25.12
C LEU A 137 1.13 -0.21 26.08
N ALA A 138 2.42 -0.24 26.44
CA ALA A 138 3.10 0.81 27.17
C ALA A 138 3.66 1.93 26.26
N ALA A 139 3.56 1.81 24.94
CA ALA A 139 4.04 2.80 23.98
C ALA A 139 3.52 4.24 24.19
N PRO A 140 2.25 4.48 24.56
CA PRO A 140 1.75 5.84 24.71
C PRO A 140 2.58 6.70 25.67
N ALA A 141 3.02 6.12 26.80
CA ALA A 141 3.82 6.83 27.79
C ALA A 141 5.20 7.26 27.24
N ARG A 142 5.95 6.36 26.62
CA ARG A 142 7.26 6.71 26.04
C ARG A 142 7.14 7.65 24.84
N PHE A 143 6.05 7.60 24.08
CA PHE A 143 5.77 8.57 23.03
C PHE A 143 5.52 9.97 23.60
N ALA A 144 4.77 10.07 24.71
CA ALA A 144 4.56 11.33 25.40
C ALA A 144 5.87 11.93 25.96
N VAL A 145 6.76 11.09 26.49
CA VAL A 145 8.11 11.52 26.89
C VAL A 145 8.89 12.02 25.67
N ALA A 146 8.90 11.24 24.58
CA ALA A 146 9.64 11.59 23.36
C ALA A 146 9.19 12.93 22.75
N MET A 147 7.89 13.24 22.70
CA MET A 147 7.39 14.52 22.19
C MET A 147 7.92 15.75 22.95
N ASN A 148 8.33 15.57 24.21
CA ASN A 148 8.88 16.62 25.07
C ASN A 148 10.41 16.59 25.14
N SER A 149 11.07 15.70 24.39
CA SER A 149 12.53 15.58 24.36
C SER A 149 13.19 16.60 23.44
N ILE A 150 14.46 16.91 23.72
CA ILE A 150 15.24 17.81 22.87
C ILE A 150 15.52 17.17 21.51
N GLU A 151 15.76 15.87 21.47
CA GLU A 151 16.05 15.10 20.26
C GLU A 151 14.86 15.13 19.29
N TYR A 152 13.63 15.03 19.80
CA TYR A 152 12.43 15.14 18.98
C TYR A 152 12.24 16.57 18.44
N ALA A 153 12.50 17.58 19.26
CA ALA A 153 12.42 18.99 18.84
C ALA A 153 13.49 19.33 17.78
N GLU A 154 14.71 18.85 17.95
CA GLU A 154 15.79 18.97 16.97
C GLU A 154 15.43 18.26 15.66
N ALA A 155 14.86 17.05 15.74
CA ALA A 155 14.39 16.33 14.57
C ALA A 155 13.31 17.10 13.81
N ALA A 156 12.32 17.65 14.52
CA ALA A 156 11.27 18.46 13.93
C ALA A 156 11.81 19.74 13.28
N HIS A 157 12.76 20.42 13.93
CA HIS A 157 13.38 21.64 13.42
C HIS A 157 14.17 21.37 12.14
N ASP A 158 15.06 20.38 12.16
CA ASP A 158 15.91 20.03 11.03
C ASP A 158 15.08 19.54 9.82
N LEU A 159 14.09 18.67 10.02
CA LEU A 159 13.21 18.24 8.93
C LEU A 159 12.40 19.40 8.33
N SER A 160 11.97 20.35 9.17
CA SER A 160 11.28 21.56 8.70
C SER A 160 12.21 22.47 7.89
N ALA A 161 13.46 22.63 8.31
CA ALA A 161 14.46 23.39 7.56
C ALA A 161 14.75 22.76 6.19
N ARG A 162 15.01 21.45 6.15
CA ARG A 162 15.21 20.71 4.88
C ARG A 162 14.02 20.81 3.94
N MET A 163 12.80 20.75 4.49
CA MET A 163 11.57 20.91 3.71
C MET A 163 11.43 22.32 3.12
N GLU A 164 11.74 23.37 3.89
CA GLU A 164 11.69 24.75 3.38
C GLU A 164 12.76 24.97 2.30
N ASP A 165 13.98 24.44 2.47
CA ASP A 165 15.03 24.47 1.45
C ASP A 165 14.60 23.73 0.17
N ALA A 166 13.92 22.59 0.32
CA ALA A 166 13.43 21.76 -0.78
C ALA A 166 12.14 22.29 -1.44
N LYS A 167 11.50 23.31 -0.88
CA LYS A 167 10.18 23.81 -1.29
C LYS A 167 10.02 24.08 -2.80
N PRO A 168 10.98 24.71 -3.51
CA PRO A 168 10.86 24.88 -4.96
C PRO A 168 10.77 23.53 -5.69
N GLY A 169 11.56 22.54 -5.28
CA GLY A 169 11.54 21.19 -5.82
C GLY A 169 10.24 20.46 -5.48
N ILE A 170 9.72 20.61 -4.26
CA ILE A 170 8.44 20.01 -3.84
C ILE A 170 7.30 20.54 -4.72
N LEU A 171 7.23 21.86 -4.94
CA LEU A 171 6.20 22.49 -5.78
C LEU A 171 6.29 22.04 -7.24
N ALA A 172 7.51 21.83 -7.77
CA ALA A 172 7.70 21.26 -9.10
C ALA A 172 7.24 19.79 -9.16
N ALA A 173 7.57 18.98 -8.15
CA ALA A 173 7.21 17.56 -8.09
C ALA A 173 5.69 17.32 -8.05
N VAL A 174 4.88 18.29 -7.59
CA VAL A 174 3.41 18.19 -7.60
C VAL A 174 2.85 17.87 -9.00
N GLN A 175 3.52 18.32 -10.06
CA GLN A 175 3.09 18.11 -11.45
C GLN A 175 3.26 16.67 -11.94
N ILE A 176 3.96 15.81 -11.20
CA ILE A 176 4.10 14.39 -11.55
C ILE A 176 2.74 13.71 -11.38
N ASP A 177 2.18 13.13 -12.43
CA ASP A 177 0.84 12.51 -12.38
C ASP A 177 0.78 11.29 -11.45
N ASN A 178 1.77 10.40 -11.57
CA ASN A 178 1.80 9.17 -10.78
C ASN A 178 2.05 9.47 -9.29
N VAL A 179 1.05 9.14 -8.45
CA VAL A 179 1.05 9.43 -7.01
C VAL A 179 2.26 8.82 -6.29
N ASN A 180 2.68 7.62 -6.68
CA ASN A 180 3.80 6.92 -6.04
C ASN A 180 5.14 7.54 -6.44
N ILE A 181 5.32 7.85 -7.73
CA ILE A 181 6.53 8.52 -8.23
C ILE A 181 6.64 9.92 -7.60
N ARG A 182 5.53 10.64 -7.52
CA ARG A 182 5.45 11.96 -6.90
C ARG A 182 5.81 11.92 -5.42
N GLY A 183 5.22 11.00 -4.66
CA GLY A 183 5.50 10.83 -3.23
C GLY A 183 6.99 10.58 -2.98
N ASN A 184 7.55 9.59 -3.67
CA ASN A 184 8.97 9.24 -3.58
C ASN A 184 9.89 10.40 -4.02
N ALA A 185 9.51 11.16 -5.06
CA ALA A 185 10.26 12.34 -5.46
C ALA A 185 10.32 13.39 -4.34
N ILE A 186 9.20 13.65 -3.66
CA ILE A 186 9.13 14.62 -2.55
C ILE A 186 9.87 14.10 -1.32
N GLU A 187 9.73 12.82 -0.97
CA GLU A 187 10.43 12.18 0.15
C GLU A 187 11.94 12.31 -0.03
N ARG A 188 12.49 11.96 -1.20
CA ARG A 188 13.92 12.08 -1.49
C ARG A 188 14.46 13.50 -1.51
N LEU A 189 13.62 14.50 -1.78
CA LEU A 189 14.04 15.90 -1.67
C LEU A 189 14.34 16.30 -0.21
N ILE A 190 13.72 15.61 0.76
CA ILE A 190 13.89 15.89 2.20
C ILE A 190 14.93 14.97 2.83
N THR A 191 14.94 13.68 2.45
CA THR A 191 15.86 12.68 3.02
C THR A 191 17.20 12.57 2.27
N GLY A 192 17.27 13.06 1.04
CA GLY A 192 18.40 12.79 0.15
C GLY A 192 18.44 11.32 -0.33
N GLU A 193 19.63 10.75 -0.45
CA GLU A 193 19.84 9.35 -0.90
C GLU A 193 19.65 8.31 0.22
N GLY A 194 19.52 8.74 1.47
CA GLY A 194 19.29 7.86 2.62
C GLY A 194 17.81 7.47 2.73
N ASN A 195 17.40 6.41 2.04
CA ASN A 195 16.17 5.70 2.39
C ASN A 195 16.56 4.32 2.92
N THR A 196 16.33 4.08 4.22
CA THR A 196 16.71 2.80 4.86
C THR A 196 15.84 1.63 4.38
N HIS A 197 14.74 1.89 3.64
CA HIS A 197 13.75 0.91 3.19
C HIS A 197 13.13 0.04 4.31
N GLU A 198 13.26 0.47 5.57
CA GLU A 198 12.70 -0.21 6.74
C GLU A 198 11.25 0.26 7.05
N LEU A 199 10.91 0.63 8.28
CA LEU A 199 9.59 1.20 8.63
C LEU A 199 9.57 2.73 8.49
N GLY A 200 10.72 3.38 8.60
CA GLY A 200 10.91 4.81 8.37
C GLY A 200 11.90 5.08 7.25
N ASP A 201 11.85 6.29 6.71
CA ASP A 201 12.84 6.75 5.74
C ASP A 201 14.15 7.13 6.43
N GLU A 202 14.08 7.64 7.67
CA GLU A 202 15.20 8.04 8.51
C GLU A 202 15.06 7.48 9.94
N VAL A 203 16.19 7.15 10.59
CA VAL A 203 16.22 6.76 12.01
C VAL A 203 17.20 7.67 12.74
N ARG A 204 16.77 8.23 13.87
CA ARG A 204 17.58 9.10 14.74
C ARG A 204 17.67 8.53 16.15
N SER A 205 18.70 8.93 16.89
CA SER A 205 18.83 8.59 18.30
C SER A 205 17.76 9.31 19.13
N LEU A 206 17.23 8.62 20.13
CA LEU A 206 16.28 9.16 21.11
C LEU A 206 16.67 8.65 22.49
N GLY A 207 17.67 9.30 23.12
CA GLY A 207 18.32 8.75 24.31
C GLY A 207 18.93 7.37 24.02
N ASP A 208 18.55 6.37 24.80
CA ASP A 208 18.94 4.96 24.61
C ASP A 208 18.09 4.23 23.55
N GLY A 209 17.08 4.90 22.99
CA GLY A 209 16.15 4.37 22.01
C GLY A 209 16.35 4.92 20.59
N GLU A 210 15.35 4.66 19.75
CA GLU A 210 15.33 5.10 18.35
C GLU A 210 14.04 5.87 18.02
N LEU A 211 14.20 6.98 17.31
CA LEU A 211 13.13 7.72 16.66
C LEU A 211 13.13 7.36 15.17
N ALA A 212 12.25 6.43 14.78
CA ALA A 212 12.02 6.09 13.39
C ALA A 212 11.06 7.11 12.77
N ILE A 213 11.47 7.73 11.66
CA ILE A 213 10.74 8.82 11.01
C ILE A 213 10.40 8.41 9.59
N ASP A 214 9.12 8.43 9.27
CA ASP A 214 8.58 8.11 7.95
C ASP A 214 7.97 9.36 7.33
N ILE A 215 8.38 9.74 6.12
CA ILE A 215 7.90 10.96 5.47
C ILE A 215 6.61 10.66 4.73
N LYS A 216 5.62 11.56 4.86
CA LYS A 216 4.32 11.38 4.24
C LYS A 216 3.86 12.66 3.57
N THR A 217 3.47 12.56 2.31
CA THR A 217 3.01 13.72 1.54
C THR A 217 1.49 13.76 1.41
N LYS A 218 0.91 14.95 1.58
CA LYS A 218 -0.50 15.24 1.39
C LYS A 218 -0.71 16.50 0.56
N LEU A 219 -1.27 16.32 -0.63
CA LEU A 219 -1.82 17.43 -1.41
C LEU A 219 -3.12 17.90 -0.76
N LEU A 220 -3.17 19.18 -0.37
CA LEU A 220 -4.28 19.81 0.33
C LEU A 220 -5.42 20.22 -0.60
N ASP A 221 -5.11 20.39 -1.89
CA ASP A 221 -6.06 20.74 -2.95
C ASP A 221 -6.77 19.52 -3.56
N ARG A 222 -6.42 18.30 -3.15
CA ARG A 222 -6.99 17.04 -3.65
C ARG A 222 -7.40 16.10 -2.53
N THR A 223 -8.41 15.29 -2.81
CA THR A 223 -8.83 14.19 -1.94
C THR A 223 -7.85 13.01 -2.07
N SER A 224 -6.72 13.09 -1.37
CA SER A 224 -5.79 11.96 -1.19
C SER A 224 -5.79 11.44 0.23
N ALA A 225 -5.64 10.13 0.39
CA ALA A 225 -5.49 9.44 1.65
C ALA A 225 -4.14 8.69 1.64
N PRO A 226 -3.06 9.29 2.13
CA PRO A 226 -1.75 8.64 2.08
C PRO A 226 -1.76 7.35 2.90
N LYS A 227 -1.08 6.33 2.38
CA LYS A 227 -0.78 5.12 3.15
C LYS A 227 0.24 5.51 4.22
N ALA A 228 -0.02 5.15 5.47
CA ALA A 228 0.89 5.38 6.58
C ALA A 228 1.87 4.21 6.67
N SER A 229 1.52 3.10 7.33
CA SER A 229 2.48 2.03 7.60
C SER A 229 1.84 0.64 7.60
N ASN A 230 2.64 -0.41 7.37
CA ASN A 230 2.20 -1.78 7.59
C ASN A 230 2.05 -2.07 9.09
N VAL A 231 0.91 -2.62 9.49
CA VAL A 231 0.57 -2.82 10.91
C VAL A 231 1.57 -3.75 11.62
N ASP A 232 1.95 -4.87 10.99
CA ASP A 232 2.89 -5.82 11.60
C ASP A 232 4.30 -5.23 11.77
N LYS A 233 4.74 -4.38 10.84
CA LYS A 233 6.00 -3.64 11.01
C LYS A 233 5.92 -2.67 12.19
N VAL A 234 4.82 -1.94 12.33
CA VAL A 234 4.59 -1.03 13.47
C VAL A 234 4.62 -1.79 14.77
N LEU A 235 3.85 -2.88 14.90
CA LEU A 235 3.83 -3.68 16.13
C LEU A 235 5.21 -4.25 16.47
N ARG A 236 6.00 -4.65 15.47
CA ARG A 236 7.38 -5.11 15.67
C ARG A 236 8.31 -4.00 16.16
N LEU A 237 8.17 -2.78 15.64
CA LEU A 237 8.93 -1.64 16.14
C LEU A 237 8.53 -1.33 17.59
N LEU A 238 7.23 -1.29 17.89
CA LEU A 238 6.72 -0.97 19.22
C LEU A 238 6.97 -2.06 20.27
N ALA A 239 7.30 -3.27 19.83
CA ALA A 239 7.75 -4.36 20.70
C ALA A 239 9.18 -4.13 21.21
N LYS A 240 10.00 -3.34 20.49
CA LYS A 240 11.32 -2.93 20.97
C LYS A 240 11.16 -1.85 22.06
N PRO A 241 11.87 -1.98 23.19
CA PRO A 241 11.93 -0.92 24.21
C PRO A 241 12.45 0.40 23.61
N GLU A 242 11.98 1.54 24.13
CA GLU A 242 12.44 2.90 23.77
C GLU A 242 12.33 3.29 22.29
N SER A 243 11.73 2.46 21.43
CA SER A 243 11.45 2.81 20.03
C SER A 243 10.18 3.66 19.91
N VAL A 244 10.29 4.76 19.15
CA VAL A 244 9.21 5.68 18.81
C VAL A 244 9.10 5.81 17.29
N LEU A 245 7.87 5.78 16.79
CA LEU A 245 7.55 6.03 15.39
C LEU A 245 6.95 7.41 15.25
N ALA A 246 7.45 8.20 14.30
CA ALA A 246 6.89 9.48 13.92
C ALA A 246 6.71 9.59 12.41
N PHE A 247 5.74 10.40 12.01
CA PHE A 247 5.56 10.84 10.63
C PHE A 247 5.95 12.29 10.49
N PHE A 248 6.85 12.58 9.54
CA PHE A 248 7.01 13.95 9.07
C PHE A 248 6.06 14.18 7.91
N ILE A 249 4.96 14.88 8.19
CA ILE A 249 3.91 15.09 7.21
C ILE A 249 4.14 16.40 6.46
N VAL A 250 4.25 16.29 5.14
CA VAL A 250 4.40 17.39 4.19
C VAL A 250 3.04 17.70 3.57
N GLY A 251 2.44 18.81 3.96
CA GLY A 251 1.22 19.35 3.38
C GLY A 251 1.55 20.29 2.22
N VAL A 252 0.96 20.10 1.05
CA VAL A 252 1.19 20.96 -0.12
C VAL A 252 -0.11 21.59 -0.59
N ASP A 253 -0.22 22.92 -0.49
CA ASP A 253 -1.24 23.72 -1.16
C ASP A 253 -0.62 24.31 -2.43
N ALA A 254 -0.67 23.52 -3.50
CA ALA A 254 -0.09 23.89 -4.79
C ALA A 254 -0.75 25.12 -5.42
N LYS A 255 -2.05 25.36 -5.15
CA LYS A 255 -2.77 26.54 -5.65
C LYS A 255 -2.26 27.83 -5.05
N ARG A 256 -1.85 27.79 -3.78
CA ARG A 256 -1.29 28.96 -3.07
C ARG A 256 0.24 28.97 -3.02
N GLY A 257 0.90 27.96 -3.60
CA GLY A 257 2.36 27.82 -3.53
C GLY A 257 2.88 27.64 -2.10
N ARG A 258 2.08 27.05 -1.20
CA ARG A 258 2.45 26.85 0.21
C ARG A 258 2.79 25.39 0.48
N VAL A 259 3.85 25.18 1.24
CA VAL A 259 4.24 23.87 1.77
C VAL A 259 4.28 24.00 3.29
N PHE A 260 3.82 22.97 3.98
CA PHE A 260 3.74 22.87 5.43
C PHE A 260 4.42 21.58 5.85
N GLY A 261 5.17 21.61 6.95
CA GLY A 261 5.78 20.42 7.54
C GLY A 261 5.35 20.30 9.00
N ARG A 262 5.09 19.07 9.45
CA ARG A 262 4.91 18.78 10.88
C ARG A 262 5.36 17.37 11.22
N LEU A 263 6.16 17.25 12.28
CA LEU A 263 6.51 15.97 12.87
C LEU A 263 5.44 15.59 13.91
N LEU A 264 4.77 14.46 13.70
CA LEU A 264 3.76 13.91 14.60
C LEU A 264 4.14 12.49 14.97
N THR A 265 4.00 12.11 16.23
CA THR A 265 4.18 10.70 16.60
C THR A 265 3.03 9.85 16.05
N PHE A 266 3.27 8.57 15.79
CA PHE A 266 2.26 7.63 15.29
C PHE A 266 1.00 7.55 16.16
N LEU A 267 1.13 7.89 17.46
CA LEU A 267 0.04 7.87 18.44
C LEU A 267 -0.58 9.24 18.71
N ASP A 268 -0.26 10.26 17.91
CA ASP A 268 -0.92 11.56 17.99
C ASP A 268 -2.44 11.40 17.77
N ASP A 269 -3.23 12.07 18.61
CA ASP A 269 -4.70 11.94 18.62
C ASP A 269 -5.32 12.28 17.25
N ALA A 270 -4.79 13.29 16.55
CA ALA A 270 -5.29 13.65 15.23
C ALA A 270 -5.00 12.58 14.17
N LEU A 271 -3.92 11.81 14.34
CA LEU A 271 -3.61 10.70 13.46
C LEU A 271 -4.49 9.50 13.77
N ILE A 272 -4.60 9.08 15.03
CA ILE A 272 -5.43 7.95 15.45
C ILE A 272 -6.88 8.10 14.95
N GLU A 273 -7.48 9.29 15.12
CA GLU A 273 -8.84 9.59 14.64
C GLU A 273 -9.00 9.41 13.10
N SER A 274 -7.91 9.61 12.38
CA SER A 274 -7.88 9.63 10.91
C SER A 274 -7.44 8.32 10.26
N VAL A 275 -6.90 7.38 11.05
CA VAL A 275 -6.43 6.09 10.57
C VAL A 275 -7.61 5.19 10.22
N ARG A 276 -7.49 4.54 9.06
CA ARG A 276 -8.25 3.34 8.69
C ARG A 276 -7.28 2.25 8.32
N VAL A 277 -7.50 1.04 8.81
CA VAL A 277 -6.70 -0.12 8.39
C VAL A 277 -7.29 -0.65 7.09
N GLN A 278 -6.49 -0.63 6.03
CA GLN A 278 -6.75 -1.33 4.78
C GLN A 278 -6.14 -2.71 4.86
N GLU A 279 -6.98 -3.74 4.78
CA GLU A 279 -6.52 -5.12 4.79
C GLU A 279 -5.71 -5.46 3.53
N HIS A 280 -4.85 -6.46 3.65
CA HIS A 280 -4.10 -6.97 2.52
C HIS A 280 -4.87 -8.07 1.78
N TRP A 281 -4.52 -8.21 0.51
CA TRP A 281 -5.02 -9.17 -0.48
C TRP A 281 -4.99 -10.63 0.02
N ALA A 282 -5.84 -11.50 -0.53
CA ALA A 282 -5.84 -12.94 -0.22
C ALA A 282 -4.43 -13.54 -0.43
N GLY A 283 -3.98 -14.37 0.52
CA GLY A 283 -2.62 -14.93 0.52
C GLY A 283 -1.53 -14.05 1.15
N ARG A 284 -1.90 -13.05 1.96
CA ARG A 284 -0.98 -12.37 2.89
C ARG A 284 -1.49 -12.53 4.32
N ASP A 285 -0.68 -13.11 5.19
CA ASP A 285 -0.95 -13.19 6.63
C ASP A 285 -0.37 -11.94 7.26
N SER A 286 -0.99 -10.81 7.01
CA SER A 286 -0.62 -9.55 7.65
C SER A 286 -1.87 -8.74 7.94
N ARG A 287 -1.80 -7.91 8.98
CA ARG A 287 -2.91 -7.12 9.50
C ARG A 287 -3.27 -5.91 8.65
N GLY A 288 -2.72 -5.82 7.44
CA GLY A 288 -2.95 -4.70 6.53
C GLY A 288 -1.98 -3.54 6.69
N VAL A 289 -2.37 -2.40 6.12
CA VAL A 289 -1.70 -1.10 6.21
C VAL A 289 -2.64 -0.06 6.81
N THR A 290 -2.13 0.83 7.64
CA THR A 290 -2.85 2.04 8.06
C THR A 290 -2.88 3.05 6.92
N GLN A 291 -3.98 3.77 6.79
CA GLN A 291 -4.18 4.84 5.81
C GLN A 291 -4.83 6.05 6.47
N LEU A 292 -4.30 7.25 6.20
CA LEU A 292 -4.81 8.50 6.74
C LEU A 292 -5.95 9.02 5.85
N SER A 293 -7.19 8.64 6.18
CA SER A 293 -8.37 8.84 5.31
C SER A 293 -9.49 9.69 5.95
N GLY A 294 -9.28 10.23 7.15
CA GLY A 294 -10.22 11.13 7.84
C GLY A 294 -10.34 12.53 7.21
N ARG A 295 -11.53 13.15 7.26
CA ARG A 295 -11.79 14.48 6.67
C ARG A 295 -11.07 15.63 7.40
N SER A 296 -10.74 15.45 8.67
CA SER A 296 -10.28 16.52 9.58
C SER A 296 -8.78 16.54 9.82
N TRP A 297 -8.01 15.54 9.36
CA TRP A 297 -6.60 15.45 9.76
C TRP A 297 -5.73 16.57 9.16
N HIS A 298 -6.17 17.22 8.08
CA HIS A 298 -5.51 18.43 7.56
C HIS A 298 -5.39 19.58 8.59
N ARG A 299 -6.16 19.53 9.70
CA ARG A 299 -6.02 20.45 10.84
C ARG A 299 -4.61 20.47 11.43
N VAL A 300 -3.83 19.40 11.25
CA VAL A 300 -2.43 19.33 11.70
C VAL A 300 -1.55 20.41 11.07
N PHE A 301 -1.96 21.03 9.96
CA PHE A 301 -1.22 22.11 9.33
C PHE A 301 -1.60 23.51 9.85
N ALA A 302 -2.59 23.62 10.75
CA ALA A 302 -2.94 24.90 11.36
C ALA A 302 -1.83 25.39 12.29
N GLU A 303 -1.54 26.69 12.30
CA GLU A 303 -0.52 27.30 13.18
C GLU A 303 -0.83 27.04 14.67
N THR A 304 -2.12 27.02 15.02
CA THR A 304 -2.61 26.77 16.39
C THR A 304 -2.74 25.28 16.74
N PHE A 305 -2.34 24.36 15.86
CA PHE A 305 -2.39 22.94 16.17
C PHE A 305 -1.30 22.58 17.19
N GLU A 306 -1.70 21.89 18.26
CA GLU A 306 -0.81 21.35 19.27
C GLU A 306 -0.90 19.82 19.24
N PRO A 307 0.21 19.11 18.97
CA PRO A 307 0.27 17.65 19.06
C PRO A 307 -0.11 17.17 20.46
N SER A 308 -0.83 16.06 20.54
CA SER A 308 -1.27 15.50 21.83
C SER A 308 -1.48 13.99 21.73
N ILE A 309 -1.36 13.32 22.87
CA ILE A 309 -1.58 11.88 23.00
C ILE A 309 -2.48 11.64 24.21
N SER A 310 -3.67 11.09 23.96
CA SER A 310 -4.48 10.46 24.99
C SER A 310 -4.00 9.02 25.19
N GLU A 311 -3.38 8.74 26.34
CA GLU A 311 -2.88 7.38 26.63
C GLU A 311 -3.96 6.30 26.51
N ASP A 312 -5.19 6.59 26.96
CA ASP A 312 -6.31 5.67 26.86
C ASP A 312 -6.80 5.45 25.42
N ALA A 313 -6.82 6.50 24.59
CA ALA A 313 -7.18 6.36 23.18
C ALA A 313 -6.09 5.59 22.41
N ALA A 314 -4.82 5.93 22.65
CA ALA A 314 -3.68 5.27 22.05
C ALA A 314 -3.56 3.80 22.45
N ARG A 315 -3.79 3.46 23.72
CA ARG A 315 -3.79 2.06 24.19
C ARG A 315 -4.90 1.24 23.54
N ARG A 316 -6.12 1.79 23.45
CA ARG A 316 -7.24 1.13 22.76
C ARG A 316 -6.94 0.93 21.28
N PHE A 317 -6.42 1.95 20.61
CA PHE A 317 -6.01 1.84 19.20
C PHE A 317 -4.97 0.74 18.98
N LEU A 318 -3.94 0.64 19.84
CA LEU A 318 -2.94 -0.40 19.74
C LEU A 318 -3.51 -1.79 20.03
N GLN A 319 -4.44 -1.91 20.97
CA GLN A 319 -5.12 -3.16 21.24
C GLN A 319 -5.95 -3.63 20.03
N ASP A 320 -6.69 -2.73 19.39
CA ASP A 320 -7.40 -3.00 18.14
C ASP A 320 -6.45 -3.46 17.03
N LEU A 321 -5.23 -2.90 16.96
CA LEU A 321 -4.22 -3.34 16.00
C LEU A 321 -3.66 -4.73 16.33
N ILE A 322 -3.54 -5.12 17.59
CA ILE A 322 -3.04 -6.43 18.00
C ILE A 322 -4.07 -7.53 17.69
N GLU A 323 -5.35 -7.25 17.97
CA GLU A 323 -6.47 -8.20 17.88
C GLU A 323 -6.94 -8.47 16.44
N ARG A 324 -6.55 -7.64 15.48
CA ARG A 324 -6.74 -7.87 14.04
C ARG A 324 -5.98 -9.09 13.51
#